data_AF-A0A5K1DFI4-F1
#
_entry.id   AF-A0A5K1DFI4-F1
#
_cell.length_a   1.000
_cell.length_b   1.000
_cell.length_c   1.000
_cell.angle_alpha   90.00
_cell.angle_beta   90.00
_cell.angle_gamma   90.00
#
_symmetry.space_group_name_H-M   'P 1'
#
loop_
_entity.id
_entity.type
_entity.pdbx_description
1 polymer ?
#
loop_
_entity_poly.entity_id
_entity_poly.type
_entity_poly.pdbx_seq_one_letter_code
_entity_poly.pdbx_strand_id
1 'polypeptide(L)'
;FNQAFQSQKVPQALAIMKAPESQDQQWFPDTGASAHVTSNAGILSSLSKYYGTDKIMVGNGEKLDITHTEQATIANGRQKFVLDNVLVVPKIKKNLISVSQLTSDLPYIFEFSTNGFAVKEKTTSKVVITGKRNEDLYAIENKGEGSDRICEVFFSTRFQAANKEVWHQRLGHVHREVVDFLVNKKVIRVRGSSSLNN
;
A
#
# COMPACT_ATOMS: atom_id res chain seq x y z
N PHE A 1 -73.42 20.46 20.10
CA PHE A 1 -72.55 19.30 19.84
C PHE A 1 -71.17 19.82 19.46
N ASN A 2 -70.18 19.61 20.33
CA ASN A 2 -68.77 19.88 20.08
C ASN A 2 -68.18 18.82 19.14
N GLN A 3 -67.43 19.22 18.12
CA GLN A 3 -66.29 18.43 17.65
C GLN A 3 -65.17 19.38 17.20
N ALA A 4 -64.11 19.44 18.02
CA ALA A 4 -62.84 20.02 17.66
C ALA A 4 -62.14 19.12 16.64
N PHE A 5 -61.80 19.65 15.47
CA PHE A 5 -60.85 19.03 14.56
C PHE A 5 -59.51 19.75 14.75
N GLN A 6 -58.64 19.20 15.60
CA GLN A 6 -57.24 19.60 15.65
C GLN A 6 -56.49 18.88 14.52
N SER A 7 -55.82 19.65 13.66
CA SER A 7 -54.86 19.11 12.71
C SER A 7 -53.68 18.48 13.48
N GLN A 8 -53.52 17.16 13.40
CA GLN A 8 -52.31 16.49 13.91
C GLN A 8 -51.10 16.96 13.11
N LYS A 9 -50.24 17.75 13.74
CA LYS A 9 -48.92 18.09 13.24
C LYS A 9 -48.03 16.86 13.46
N VAL A 10 -47.87 16.03 12.43
CA VAL A 10 -46.88 14.95 12.46
C VAL A 10 -45.48 15.56 12.65
N PRO A 11 -44.68 15.13 13.65
CA PRO A 11 -43.34 15.64 13.83
C PRO A 11 -42.48 15.27 12.60
N GLN A 12 -41.97 16.28 11.90
CA GLN A 12 -40.85 16.12 10.97
C GLN A 12 -39.59 15.78 11.78
N ALA A 13 -39.49 14.53 12.21
CA ALA A 13 -38.25 13.94 12.71
C ALA A 13 -37.73 12.93 11.67
N LEU A 14 -37.60 13.38 10.42
CA LEU A 14 -36.65 12.77 9.50
C LEU A 14 -35.31 13.42 9.81
N ALA A 15 -34.68 12.95 10.90
CA ALA A 15 -33.25 13.13 11.04
C ALA A 15 -32.62 12.62 9.75
N ILE A 16 -31.84 13.47 9.11
CA ILE A 16 -31.00 13.13 7.97
C ILE A 16 -30.07 12.03 8.47
N MET A 17 -30.47 10.77 8.30
CA MET A 17 -29.54 9.65 8.32
C MET A 17 -28.64 9.90 7.11
N LYS A 18 -27.54 10.60 7.34
CA LYS A 18 -26.34 10.32 6.55
C LYS A 18 -26.12 8.84 6.75
N ALA A 19 -26.48 8.03 5.75
CA ALA A 19 -25.83 6.75 5.60
C ALA A 19 -24.33 7.02 5.79
N PRO A 20 -23.60 6.23 6.59
CA PRO A 20 -22.15 6.33 6.52
C PRO A 20 -21.84 6.17 5.04
N GLU A 21 -21.38 7.23 4.37
CA GLU A 21 -20.62 7.07 3.15
C GLU A 21 -19.65 5.96 3.51
N SER A 22 -19.76 4.82 2.82
CA SER A 22 -18.87 3.69 3.03
C SER A 22 -17.49 4.31 2.99
N GLN A 23 -16.86 4.49 4.16
CA GLN A 23 -15.58 5.18 4.21
C GLN A 23 -14.70 4.33 3.31
N ASP A 24 -14.29 4.90 2.17
CA ASP A 24 -13.38 4.22 1.27
C ASP A 24 -12.16 3.90 2.12
N GLN A 25 -12.05 2.67 2.61
CA GLN A 25 -10.91 2.17 3.38
C GLN A 25 -9.69 2.00 2.46
N GLN A 26 -9.75 2.60 1.28
CA GLN A 26 -8.72 2.56 0.28
C GLN A 26 -7.62 3.53 0.68
N TRP A 27 -6.39 3.06 0.50
CA TRP A 27 -5.18 3.78 0.83
C TRP A 27 -4.49 4.23 -0.45
N PHE A 28 -4.10 5.50 -0.47
CA PHE A 28 -3.51 6.17 -1.63
C PHE A 28 -2.06 6.54 -1.30
N PRO A 29 -1.07 6.02 -2.04
CA PRO A 29 0.31 6.48 -1.87
C PRO A 29 0.45 7.93 -2.31
N ASP A 30 1.06 8.73 -1.46
CA ASP A 30 1.29 10.14 -1.68
C ASP A 30 2.75 10.50 -1.37
N THR A 31 3.43 11.06 -2.37
CA THR A 31 4.82 11.52 -2.25
C THR A 31 4.91 12.92 -1.64
N GLY A 32 3.81 13.69 -1.65
CA GLY A 32 3.70 15.00 -1.00
C GLY A 32 3.28 14.93 0.46
N ALA A 33 2.79 13.78 0.92
CA ALA A 33 2.43 13.57 2.32
C ALA A 33 3.68 13.30 3.18
N SER A 34 3.80 14.00 4.30
CA SER A 34 4.87 13.79 5.28
C SER A 34 4.56 12.72 6.31
N ALA A 35 3.30 12.28 6.41
CA ALA A 35 2.86 11.28 7.37
C ALA A 35 1.78 10.35 6.77
N HIS A 36 1.66 9.13 7.30
CA HIS A 36 0.49 8.28 7.07
C HIS A 36 -0.73 8.89 7.77
N VAL A 37 -1.84 9.05 7.04
CA VAL A 37 -3.04 9.73 7.56
C VAL A 37 -4.31 8.94 7.23
N THR A 38 -5.23 8.85 8.18
CA THR A 38 -6.56 8.25 7.97
C THR A 38 -7.65 9.04 8.69
N SER A 39 -8.88 9.01 8.19
CA SER A 39 -10.06 9.51 8.93
C SER A 39 -10.63 8.46 9.87
N ASN A 40 -10.24 7.20 9.72
CA ASN A 40 -10.87 6.07 10.37
C ASN A 40 -10.02 5.52 11.52
N ALA A 41 -10.40 5.85 12.75
CA ALA A 41 -9.75 5.35 13.94
C ALA A 41 -9.85 3.81 14.09
N GLY A 42 -10.91 3.19 13.54
CA GLY A 42 -11.16 1.75 13.65
C GLY A 42 -10.21 0.87 12.82
N ILE A 43 -9.35 1.45 11.98
CA ILE A 43 -8.32 0.71 11.21
C ILE A 43 -7.04 0.51 12.05
N LEU A 44 -6.88 1.25 13.14
CA LEU A 44 -5.72 1.12 14.02
C LEU A 44 -5.78 -0.19 14.82
N SER A 45 -4.61 -0.79 15.06
CA SER A 45 -4.47 -1.99 15.91
C SER A 45 -4.81 -1.70 17.38
N SER A 46 -4.59 -0.46 17.81
CA SER A 46 -4.94 0.08 19.12
C SER A 46 -5.32 1.55 18.97
N LEU A 47 -6.13 2.08 19.90
CA LEU A 47 -6.52 3.48 19.92
C LEU A 47 -5.71 4.24 20.97
N SER A 48 -4.53 4.73 20.58
CA SER A 48 -3.76 5.64 21.43
C SER A 48 -4.07 7.08 21.08
N LYS A 49 -4.53 7.83 22.08
CA LYS A 49 -4.77 9.28 21.93
C LYS A 49 -3.45 9.97 21.59
N TYR A 50 -3.52 10.88 20.63
CA TYR A 50 -2.41 11.74 20.29
C TYR A 50 -2.38 12.93 21.25
N TYR A 51 -1.27 13.11 21.96
CA TYR A 51 -1.08 14.19 22.95
C TYR A 51 -0.17 15.32 22.46
N GLY A 52 0.35 15.21 21.24
CA GLY A 52 1.20 16.25 20.67
C GLY A 52 0.40 17.49 20.26
N THR A 53 1.13 18.53 19.87
CA THR A 53 0.54 19.81 19.43
C THR A 53 0.50 19.96 17.92
N ASP A 54 0.99 18.95 17.19
CA ASP A 54 1.08 19.00 15.74
C ASP A 54 -0.32 18.98 15.10
N LYS A 55 -0.39 19.54 13.90
CA LYS A 55 -1.59 19.56 13.06
C LYS A 55 -1.20 19.19 11.64
N ILE A 56 -2.10 18.52 10.93
CA ILE A 56 -1.90 18.22 9.52
C ILE A 56 -2.34 19.42 8.69
N MET A 57 -1.40 20.00 7.94
CA MET A 57 -1.72 21.00 6.92
C MET A 57 -2.06 20.29 5.61
N VAL A 58 -3.22 20.59 5.04
CA VAL A 58 -3.63 20.05 3.74
C VAL A 58 -3.46 21.09 2.64
N GLY A 59 -3.60 20.70 1.37
CA GLY A 59 -3.25 21.53 0.21
C GLY A 59 -4.01 22.87 0.08
N ASN A 60 -5.11 23.07 0.80
CA ASN A 60 -5.82 24.34 0.87
C ASN A 60 -5.29 25.29 1.99
N GLY A 61 -4.26 24.88 2.72
CA GLY A 61 -3.69 25.62 3.86
C GLY A 61 -4.40 25.43 5.20
N GLU A 62 -5.52 24.68 5.23
CA GLU A 62 -6.23 24.35 6.46
C GLU A 62 -5.39 23.42 7.34
N LYS A 63 -5.42 23.67 8.65
CA LYS A 63 -4.78 22.82 9.67
C LYS A 63 -5.83 21.96 10.34
N LEU A 64 -5.66 20.65 10.23
CA LEU A 64 -6.57 19.64 10.78
C LEU A 64 -5.99 19.02 12.05
N ASP A 65 -6.89 18.74 13.00
CA ASP A 65 -6.52 18.15 14.28
C ASP A 65 -6.24 16.65 14.16
N ILE A 66 -5.17 16.22 14.83
CA ILE A 66 -4.84 14.82 15.02
C ILE A 66 -5.50 14.37 16.32
N THR A 67 -6.20 13.24 16.28
CA THR A 67 -6.93 12.72 17.45
C THR A 67 -6.22 11.52 18.08
N HIS A 68 -5.70 10.63 17.24
CA HIS A 68 -5.06 9.38 17.63
C HIS A 68 -3.86 9.10 16.74
N THR A 69 -2.96 8.26 17.23
CA THR A 69 -1.83 7.75 16.45
C THR A 69 -1.54 6.32 16.86
N GLU A 70 -1.34 5.42 15.92
CA GLU A 70 -0.89 4.05 16.18
C GLU A 70 -0.51 3.34 14.87
N GLN A 71 -0.19 2.05 14.95
CA GLN A 71 -0.08 1.20 13.77
C GLN A 71 -1.43 0.94 13.08
N ALA A 72 -1.42 0.93 11.75
CA ALA A 72 -2.55 0.49 10.94
C ALA A 72 -2.20 -0.80 10.18
N THR A 73 -3.14 -1.74 10.11
CA THR A 73 -2.98 -2.94 9.29
C THR A 73 -3.84 -2.86 8.04
N ILE A 74 -3.20 -2.93 6.89
CA ILE A 74 -3.86 -3.03 5.58
C ILE A 74 -3.88 -4.50 5.17
N ALA A 75 -5.09 -5.05 4.99
CA ALA A 75 -5.27 -6.41 4.50
C ALA A 75 -5.08 -6.45 2.97
N ASN A 76 -4.23 -7.36 2.50
CA ASN A 76 -4.04 -7.64 1.08
C ASN A 76 -4.16 -9.15 0.83
N GLY A 77 -5.41 -9.64 0.77
CA GLY A 77 -5.69 -11.07 0.73
C GLY A 77 -5.19 -11.78 2.00
N ARG A 78 -4.25 -12.72 1.85
CA ARG A 78 -3.67 -13.47 2.99
C ARG A 78 -2.51 -12.74 3.67
N GLN A 79 -2.01 -11.65 3.08
CA GLN A 79 -0.89 -10.89 3.62
C GLN A 79 -1.39 -9.64 4.36
N LYS A 80 -0.72 -9.32 5.47
CA LYS A 80 -0.96 -8.11 6.24
C LYS A 80 0.21 -7.16 5.99
N PHE A 81 -0.11 -5.92 5.62
CA PHE A 81 0.85 -4.85 5.46
C PHE A 81 0.65 -3.86 6.60
N VAL A 82 1.68 -3.70 7.44
CA VAL A 82 1.61 -2.88 8.65
C VAL A 82 2.27 -1.54 8.37
N LEU A 83 1.54 -0.46 8.63
CA LEU A 83 2.05 0.90 8.65
C LEU A 83 2.27 1.32 10.09
N ASP A 84 3.40 1.94 10.37
CA ASP A 84 3.70 2.50 11.69
C ASP A 84 3.41 4.01 11.73
N ASN A 85 3.18 4.55 12.93
CA ASN A 85 2.95 5.98 13.16
C ASN A 85 1.88 6.60 12.23
N VAL A 86 0.70 6.00 12.21
CA VAL A 86 -0.45 6.45 11.41
C VAL A 86 -1.30 7.44 12.20
N LEU A 87 -1.50 8.63 11.65
CA LEU A 87 -2.23 9.72 12.29
C LEU A 87 -3.71 9.68 11.92
N VAL A 88 -4.59 9.75 12.92
CA VAL A 88 -6.04 9.83 12.73
C VAL A 88 -6.48 11.27 12.72
N VAL A 89 -6.94 11.72 11.56
CA VAL A 89 -7.42 13.06 11.28
C VAL A 89 -8.86 12.97 10.74
N PRO A 90 -9.89 13.13 11.59
CA PRO A 90 -11.29 12.86 11.20
C PRO A 90 -11.80 13.68 10.02
N LYS A 91 -11.20 14.84 9.77
CA LYS A 91 -11.57 15.75 8.68
C LYS A 91 -10.88 15.44 7.35
N ILE A 92 -9.93 14.50 7.30
CA ILE A 92 -9.31 14.08 6.04
C ILE A 92 -10.33 13.29 5.21
N LYS A 93 -10.28 13.42 3.89
CA LYS A 93 -11.25 12.75 2.99
C LYS A 93 -10.80 11.38 2.49
N LYS A 94 -9.49 11.13 2.45
CA LYS A 94 -8.88 9.92 1.91
C LYS A 94 -7.74 9.48 2.81
N ASN A 95 -7.49 8.16 2.87
CA ASN A 95 -6.37 7.62 3.63
C ASN A 95 -5.10 7.71 2.79
N LEU A 96 -4.04 8.30 3.33
CA LEU A 96 -2.80 8.57 2.62
C LEU A 96 -1.66 7.73 3.20
N ILE A 97 -0.89 7.11 2.32
CA ILE A 97 0.38 6.49 2.66
C ILE A 97 1.49 7.47 2.27
N SER A 98 2.17 8.06 3.25
CA SER A 98 3.41 8.79 2.97
C SER A 98 4.46 7.84 2.41
N VAL A 99 4.86 8.07 1.16
CA VAL A 99 5.89 7.27 0.49
C VAL A 99 7.26 7.51 1.15
N SER A 100 7.54 8.75 1.55
CA SER A 100 8.78 9.11 2.23
C SER A 100 8.88 8.43 3.59
N GLN A 101 7.84 8.52 4.42
CA GLN A 101 7.82 7.85 5.73
C GLN A 101 8.03 6.34 5.58
N LEU A 102 7.27 5.69 4.69
CA LEU A 102 7.37 4.24 4.50
C LEU A 102 8.78 3.79 4.08
N THR A 103 9.41 4.53 3.17
CA THR A 103 10.72 4.17 2.60
C THR A 103 11.90 4.60 3.48
N SER A 104 11.67 5.53 4.42
CA SER A 104 12.62 5.89 5.46
C SER A 104 12.61 4.89 6.63
N ASP A 105 11.42 4.48 7.06
CA ASP A 105 11.25 3.64 8.25
C ASP A 105 11.51 2.16 7.97
N LEU A 106 11.18 1.70 6.75
CA LEU A 106 11.24 0.29 6.37
C LEU A 106 12.09 0.10 5.11
N PRO A 107 12.75 -1.07 4.93
CA PRO A 107 13.57 -1.37 3.76
C PRO A 107 12.69 -1.69 2.55
N TYR A 108 11.77 -0.78 2.20
CA TYR A 108 10.85 -0.91 1.08
C TYR A 108 11.25 -0.02 -0.08
N ILE A 109 10.91 -0.48 -1.28
CA ILE A 109 11.03 0.25 -2.54
C ILE A 109 9.64 0.43 -3.11
N PHE A 110 9.32 1.65 -3.51
CA PHE A 110 8.11 1.99 -4.24
C PHE A 110 8.40 2.07 -5.75
N GLU A 111 7.70 1.28 -6.55
CA GLU A 111 7.82 1.30 -8.01
C GLU A 111 6.46 1.63 -8.64
N PHE A 112 6.41 2.69 -9.43
CA PHE A 112 5.23 3.09 -10.18
C PHE A 112 5.34 2.68 -11.66
N SER A 113 4.20 2.35 -12.24
CA SER A 113 4.03 2.02 -13.66
C SER A 113 2.76 2.70 -14.17
N THR A 114 2.55 2.69 -15.49
CA THR A 114 1.34 3.26 -16.10
C THR A 114 0.04 2.65 -15.58
N ASN A 115 0.09 1.41 -15.07
CA ASN A 115 -1.11 0.65 -14.71
C ASN A 115 -1.32 0.53 -13.19
N GLY A 116 -0.36 0.98 -12.38
CA GLY A 116 -0.37 0.76 -10.95
C GLY A 116 0.99 0.89 -10.31
N PHE A 117 1.12 0.38 -9.08
CA PHE A 117 2.37 0.40 -8.35
C PHE A 117 2.61 -0.91 -7.58
N ALA A 118 3.86 -1.13 -7.20
CA ALA A 118 4.26 -2.21 -6.32
C ALA A 118 5.20 -1.69 -5.23
N VAL A 119 5.02 -2.20 -4.02
CA VAL A 119 5.94 -2.04 -2.90
C VAL A 119 6.69 -3.34 -2.71
N LYS A 120 8.01 -3.27 -2.72
CA LYS A 120 8.89 -4.43 -2.63
C LYS A 120 9.84 -4.30 -1.45
N GLU A 121 10.14 -5.42 -0.82
CA GLU A 121 11.25 -5.49 0.12
C GLU A 121 12.58 -5.37 -0.63
N LYS A 122 13.43 -4.44 -0.19
CA LYS A 122 14.69 -4.06 -0.83
C LYS A 122 15.66 -5.24 -1.00
N THR A 123 15.78 -6.09 0.02
CA THR A 123 16.75 -7.20 0.03
C THR A 123 16.31 -8.37 -0.83
N THR A 124 15.04 -8.78 -0.72
CA THR A 124 14.53 -9.99 -1.38
C THR A 124 13.88 -9.68 -2.73
N SER A 125 13.57 -8.41 -3.01
CA SER A 125 12.71 -7.97 -4.11
C SER A 125 11.31 -8.59 -4.09
N LYS A 126 10.88 -9.14 -2.93
CA LYS A 126 9.55 -9.72 -2.77
C LYS A 126 8.51 -8.61 -2.74
N VAL A 127 7.46 -8.77 -3.54
CA VAL A 127 6.32 -7.86 -3.55
C VAL A 127 5.54 -8.04 -2.24
N VAL A 128 5.32 -6.94 -1.53
CA VAL A 128 4.61 -6.88 -0.25
C VAL A 128 3.18 -6.40 -0.46
N ILE A 129 3.01 -5.35 -1.27
CA ILE A 129 1.69 -4.83 -1.62
C ILE A 129 1.70 -4.25 -3.03
N THR A 130 0.56 -4.35 -3.70
CA THR A 130 0.35 -3.79 -5.03
C THR A 130 -0.90 -2.92 -5.02
N GLY A 131 -0.92 -1.91 -5.88
CA GLY A 131 -2.12 -1.14 -6.14
C GLY A 131 -2.28 -0.89 -7.63
N LYS A 132 -3.49 -0.50 -8.01
CA LYS A 132 -3.83 -0.16 -9.39
C LYS A 132 -3.96 1.35 -9.54
N ARG A 133 -3.76 1.81 -10.76
CA ARG A 133 -4.17 3.15 -11.16
C ARG A 133 -5.63 3.09 -11.59
N ASN A 134 -6.49 3.68 -10.77
CA ASN A 134 -7.90 3.88 -11.12
C ASN A 134 -8.01 5.32 -11.63
N GLU A 135 -8.27 5.45 -12.93
CA GLU A 135 -8.23 6.74 -13.64
C GLU A 135 -6.83 7.39 -13.48
N ASP A 136 -6.74 8.45 -12.67
CA ASP A 136 -5.53 9.24 -12.43
C ASP A 136 -4.94 9.03 -11.03
N LEU A 137 -5.57 8.21 -10.19
CA LEU A 137 -5.11 7.96 -8.81
C LEU A 137 -4.62 6.53 -8.62
N TYR A 138 -3.47 6.40 -7.98
CA TYR A 138 -2.96 5.13 -7.50
C TYR A 138 -3.62 4.78 -6.17
N ALA A 139 -4.06 3.53 -6.04
CA ALA A 139 -4.75 3.11 -4.85
C ALA A 139 -4.50 1.61 -4.58
N ILE A 140 -4.38 1.25 -3.30
CA ILE A 140 -4.25 -0.16 -2.90
C ILE A 140 -5.51 -0.93 -3.29
N GLU A 141 -5.33 -2.14 -3.83
CA GLU A 141 -6.43 -3.07 -4.03
C GLU A 141 -6.78 -3.75 -2.71
N ASN A 142 -7.92 -3.41 -2.12
CA ASN A 142 -8.49 -4.21 -1.03
C ASN A 142 -9.07 -5.50 -1.64
N LYS A 143 -8.26 -6.56 -1.66
CA LYS A 143 -8.75 -7.89 -1.97
C LYS A 143 -9.56 -8.38 -0.77
N GLY A 144 -10.87 -8.17 -0.82
CA GLY A 144 -11.78 -8.69 0.19
C GLY A 144 -11.60 -10.20 0.38
N GLU A 145 -11.86 -10.67 1.59
CA GLU A 145 -11.90 -12.09 1.97
C GLU A 145 -12.87 -12.83 1.03
N GLY A 146 -12.34 -13.51 0.01
CA GLY A 146 -13.16 -14.20 -1.01
C GLY A 146 -12.66 -14.05 -2.45
N SER A 147 -11.79 -13.08 -2.73
CA SER A 147 -11.11 -12.99 -4.04
C SER A 147 -9.73 -13.64 -3.98
N ASP A 148 -9.68 -14.97 -4.06
CA ASP A 148 -8.44 -15.78 -4.11
C ASP A 148 -7.66 -15.60 -5.44
N ARG A 149 -7.82 -14.45 -6.11
CA ARG A 149 -6.96 -14.06 -7.22
C ARG A 149 -5.70 -13.46 -6.64
N ILE A 150 -4.80 -14.36 -6.26
CA ILE A 150 -3.36 -14.11 -6.25
C ILE A 150 -3.02 -13.60 -7.65
N CYS A 151 -3.02 -12.28 -7.83
CA CYS A 151 -2.20 -11.67 -8.85
C CYS A 151 -0.81 -11.71 -8.25
N GLU A 152 -0.20 -12.90 -8.29
CA GLU A 152 1.24 -13.00 -8.36
C GLU A 152 1.57 -12.24 -9.63
N VAL A 153 1.82 -10.94 -9.49
CA VAL A 153 2.52 -10.20 -10.51
C VAL A 153 3.89 -10.85 -10.50
N PHE A 154 4.03 -11.92 -11.30
CA PHE A 154 5.30 -12.45 -11.70
C PHE A 154 5.98 -11.33 -12.47
N PHE A 155 6.63 -10.43 -11.75
CA PHE A 155 7.68 -9.64 -12.33
C PHE A 155 8.66 -10.66 -12.86
N SER A 156 8.72 -10.74 -14.18
CA SER A 156 9.59 -11.66 -14.87
C SER A 156 10.98 -11.51 -14.29
N THR A 157 11.51 -12.57 -13.69
CA THR A 157 12.91 -12.64 -13.24
C THR A 157 13.89 -12.56 -14.40
N ARG A 158 13.44 -12.26 -15.63
CA ARG A 158 14.26 -11.93 -16.81
C ARG A 158 15.33 -10.86 -16.53
N PHE A 159 15.17 -10.02 -15.51
CA PHE A 159 16.17 -9.03 -15.11
C PHE A 159 17.05 -9.43 -13.92
N GLN A 160 16.73 -10.52 -13.21
CA GLN A 160 17.61 -11.08 -12.19
C GLN A 160 18.55 -12.09 -12.83
N ALA A 161 19.86 -11.88 -12.65
CA ALA A 161 20.86 -12.85 -13.07
C ALA A 161 20.55 -14.21 -12.40
N ALA A 162 20.46 -15.27 -13.20
CA ALA A 162 20.24 -16.62 -12.69
C ALA A 162 21.54 -17.16 -12.07
N ASN A 163 21.47 -18.10 -11.13
CA ASN A 163 22.69 -18.78 -10.66
C ASN A 163 23.23 -19.72 -11.76
N LYS A 164 24.47 -20.21 -11.59
CA LYS A 164 25.12 -21.08 -12.58
C LYS A 164 24.35 -22.38 -12.82
N GLU A 165 23.74 -22.93 -11.76
CA GLU A 165 22.95 -24.16 -11.83
C GLU A 165 21.66 -24.00 -12.65
N VAL A 166 20.97 -22.86 -12.52
CA VAL A 166 19.79 -22.54 -13.33
C VAL A 166 20.19 -22.33 -14.79
N TRP A 167 21.36 -21.76 -15.07
CA TRP A 167 21.88 -21.69 -16.44
C TRP A 167 22.23 -23.08 -17.00
N HIS A 168 22.85 -23.94 -16.19
CA HIS A 168 23.11 -25.33 -16.55
C HIS A 168 21.81 -26.05 -16.94
N GLN A 169 20.75 -25.93 -16.14
CA GLN A 169 19.44 -26.50 -16.45
C GLN A 169 18.80 -25.88 -17.70
N ARG A 170 18.78 -24.55 -17.83
CA ARG A 170 18.17 -23.84 -18.97
C ARG A 170 18.83 -24.13 -20.32
N LEU A 171 20.13 -24.41 -20.31
CA LEU A 171 20.87 -24.75 -21.52
C LEU A 171 20.79 -26.24 -21.85
N GLY A 172 20.04 -27.05 -21.06
CA GLY A 172 19.86 -28.48 -21.31
C GLY A 172 20.95 -29.33 -20.67
N HIS A 173 21.35 -29.01 -19.43
CA HIS A 173 22.40 -29.70 -18.68
C HIS A 173 23.77 -29.70 -19.36
N VAL A 174 24.10 -28.62 -20.07
CA VAL A 174 25.42 -28.45 -20.70
C VAL A 174 26.56 -28.56 -19.69
N HIS A 175 27.70 -29.06 -20.13
CA HIS A 175 28.87 -29.20 -19.28
C HIS A 175 29.21 -27.88 -18.55
N ARG A 176 29.59 -27.96 -17.26
CA ARG A 176 29.79 -26.78 -16.41
C ARG A 176 30.81 -25.79 -16.98
N GLU A 177 31.81 -26.29 -17.69
CA GLU A 177 32.82 -25.47 -18.38
C GLU A 177 32.24 -24.63 -19.52
N VAL A 178 31.20 -25.11 -20.20
CA VAL A 178 30.51 -24.34 -21.23
C VAL A 178 29.76 -23.18 -20.59
N VAL A 179 29.16 -23.39 -19.41
CA VAL A 179 28.53 -22.30 -18.66
C VAL A 179 29.57 -21.26 -18.24
N ASP A 180 30.75 -21.68 -17.77
CA ASP A 180 31.85 -20.76 -17.43
C ASP A 180 32.37 -19.99 -18.64
N PHE A 181 32.51 -20.66 -19.78
CA PHE A 181 32.88 -20.03 -21.04
C PHE A 181 31.89 -18.93 -21.44
N LEU A 182 30.58 -19.20 -21.34
CA LEU A 182 29.53 -18.24 -21.66
C LEU A 182 29.50 -17.05 -20.68
N VAL A 183 29.79 -17.28 -19.40
CA VAL A 183 29.96 -16.21 -18.40
C VAL A 183 31.17 -15.34 -18.73
N ASN A 184 32.33 -15.94 -19.03
CA ASN A 184 33.56 -15.23 -19.37
C ASN A 184 33.41 -14.40 -20.66
N LYS A 185 32.66 -14.89 -21.63
CA LYS A 185 32.33 -14.16 -22.87
C LYS A 185 31.21 -13.12 -22.70
N LYS A 186 30.68 -12.94 -21.49
CA LYS A 186 29.58 -12.01 -21.15
C LYS A 186 28.28 -12.25 -21.94
N VAL A 187 28.09 -13.47 -22.45
CA VAL A 187 26.89 -13.88 -23.18
C VAL A 187 25.72 -14.11 -22.22
N ILE A 188 26.01 -14.56 -21.00
CA ILE A 188 25.03 -14.77 -19.93
C ILE A 188 25.45 -14.05 -18.65
N ARG A 189 24.48 -13.58 -17.86
CA ARG A 189 24.71 -12.95 -16.54
C ARG A 189 24.40 -13.93 -15.42
N VAL A 190 25.34 -14.13 -14.49
CA VAL A 190 25.19 -15.03 -13.33
C VAL A 190 25.21 -14.24 -12.03
N ARG A 191 24.27 -14.52 -11.12
CA ARG A 191 24.24 -13.91 -9.78
C ARG A 191 25.36 -14.50 -8.94
N GLY A 192 26.27 -13.65 -8.46
CA GLY A 192 27.40 -14.06 -7.60
C GLY A 192 28.77 -14.07 -8.27
N SER A 193 28.92 -13.60 -9.52
CA SER A 193 30.26 -13.35 -10.09
C SER A 193 30.84 -12.05 -9.52
N SER A 194 31.20 -12.06 -8.24
CA SER A 194 32.23 -11.16 -7.74
C SER A 194 33.50 -11.50 -8.50
N SER A 195 33.95 -10.56 -9.33
CA SER A 195 35.28 -10.56 -9.93
C SER A 195 36.31 -10.59 -8.81
N LEU A 196 36.80 -11.77 -8.46
CA LEU A 196 38.13 -11.91 -7.89
C LEU A 196 39.09 -11.76 -9.06
N ASN A 197 39.48 -10.52 -9.33
CA ASN A 197 40.67 -10.24 -10.11
C ASN A 197 41.81 -10.01 -9.11
N ASN A 198 42.90 -10.74 -9.35
CA ASN A 198 44.23 -10.72 -8.75
C ASN A 198 44.62 -9.49 -7.94
#